data_AF-L0A8L3-F1
#
_entry.id   AF-L0A8L3-F1
#
_cell.length_a   1.000
_cell.length_b   1.000
_cell.length_c   1.000
_cell.angle_alpha   90.00
_cell.angle_beta   90.00
_cell.angle_gamma   90.00
#
_symmetry.space_group_name_H-M   'P 1'
#
loop_
_entity.id
_entity.type
_entity.pdbx_description
1 polymer ?
#
loop_
_entity_poly.entity_id
_entity_poly.type
_entity_poly.pdbx_seq_one_letter_code
_entity_poly.pdbx_strand_id
1 'polypeptide(L)'
;MSSVDEIKNIDNLILPLGQLSDSEAENLISEIVNLLSIAGNQNADIKVQFSTYAGMIYDELITKINLRLYAQKALKVIGYPLADSVELIDCLGESAIKELLLSAAKILSNENAEFDQEVLDIYSDCLGWDKKPSELDKETISIAIFVSFTGALNKWLNSLGTA
;
A
#
# COMPACT_ATOMS: atom_id res chain seq x y z
N MET A 1 21.42 17.83 -24.67
CA MET A 1 19.96 18.02 -24.61
C MET A 1 19.49 17.38 -23.32
N SER A 2 18.69 18.11 -22.54
CA SER A 2 18.46 17.86 -21.12
C SER A 2 17.44 16.74 -20.89
N SER A 3 17.74 15.83 -19.97
CA SER A 3 16.92 14.74 -19.42
C SER A 3 15.59 15.17 -18.78
N VAL A 4 15.26 16.46 -18.84
CA VAL A 4 14.00 17.03 -18.33
C VAL A 4 12.86 16.91 -19.35
N ASP A 5 13.18 16.77 -20.65
CA ASP A 5 12.16 16.68 -21.70
C ASP A 5 11.55 15.26 -21.86
N GLU A 6 12.20 14.23 -21.32
CA GLU A 6 11.67 12.85 -21.35
C GLU A 6 10.56 12.62 -20.32
N ILE A 7 10.53 13.41 -19.24
CA ILE A 7 9.54 13.24 -18.15
C ILE A 7 8.15 13.79 -18.55
N LYS A 8 8.09 14.68 -19.55
CA LYS A 8 6.83 15.32 -19.99
C LYS A 8 5.96 14.46 -20.90
N ASN A 9 6.44 13.29 -21.33
CA ASN A 9 5.70 12.36 -22.21
C ASN A 9 5.09 11.16 -21.47
N ILE A 10 5.05 11.17 -20.14
CA ILE A 10 4.53 10.05 -19.33
C ILE A 10 2.99 9.99 -19.32
N ASP A 11 2.31 11.03 -19.81
CA ASP A 11 0.84 11.13 -19.76
C ASP A 11 0.10 10.15 -20.69
N ASN A 12 0.80 9.37 -21.53
CA ASN A 12 0.20 8.40 -22.47
C ASN A 12 0.84 6.99 -22.39
N LEU A 13 1.54 6.65 -21.31
CA LEU A 13 1.99 5.27 -21.12
C LEU A 13 0.79 4.39 -20.76
N ILE A 14 0.34 3.59 -21.75
CA ILE A 14 -0.39 2.35 -21.48
C ILE A 14 0.44 1.62 -20.42
N LEU A 15 -0.14 1.46 -19.24
CA LEU A 15 0.48 0.86 -18.07
C LEU A 15 1.16 -0.45 -18.51
N PRO A 16 2.47 -0.67 -18.28
CA PRO A 16 3.00 -2.02 -18.28
C PRO A 16 2.19 -2.79 -17.25
N LEU A 17 1.29 -3.64 -17.74
CA LEU A 17 0.38 -4.45 -16.94
C LEU A 17 1.20 -5.12 -15.83
N GLY A 18 0.76 -4.95 -14.58
CA GLY A 18 1.27 -5.77 -13.50
C GLY A 18 1.18 -7.24 -13.93
N GLN A 19 2.25 -8.01 -13.77
CA GLN A 19 2.24 -9.46 -14.06
C GLN A 19 1.51 -10.26 -12.98
N LEU A 20 0.74 -9.59 -12.13
CA LEU A 20 0.15 -10.15 -10.93
C LEU A 20 -1.25 -10.64 -11.26
N SER A 21 -1.46 -11.94 -11.17
CA SER A 21 -2.80 -12.52 -11.27
C SER A 21 -3.62 -12.23 -10.01
N ASP A 22 -4.94 -12.20 -10.13
CA ASP A 22 -5.88 -11.99 -9.01
C ASP A 22 -5.62 -12.92 -7.82
N SER A 23 -5.42 -14.21 -8.08
CA SER A 23 -5.17 -15.21 -7.04
C SER A 23 -3.80 -15.01 -6.38
N GLU A 24 -2.80 -14.55 -7.13
CA GLU A 24 -1.48 -14.24 -6.59
C GLU A 24 -1.52 -12.97 -5.73
N ALA A 25 -2.24 -11.93 -6.16
CA ALA A 25 -2.47 -10.72 -5.37
C ALA A 25 -3.17 -11.06 -4.04
N GLU A 26 -4.23 -11.86 -4.10
CA GLU A 26 -5.00 -12.30 -2.93
C GLU A 26 -4.14 -13.08 -1.94
N ASN A 27 -3.32 -14.01 -2.43
CA ASN A 27 -2.43 -14.78 -1.58
C ASN A 27 -1.38 -13.90 -0.89
N LEU A 28 -0.67 -13.06 -1.66
CA LEU A 28 0.36 -12.18 -1.10
C LEU A 28 -0.22 -11.20 -0.08
N ILE A 29 -1.32 -10.51 -0.43
CA ILE A 29 -1.98 -9.54 0.46
C ILE A 29 -2.50 -10.22 1.72
N SER A 30 -3.12 -11.40 1.58
CA SER A 30 -3.60 -12.16 2.74
C SER A 30 -2.46 -12.55 3.67
N GLU A 31 -1.33 -13.00 3.13
CA GLU A 31 -0.17 -13.40 3.91
C GLU A 31 0.45 -12.20 4.64
N ILE A 32 0.61 -11.05 3.97
CA ILE A 32 1.11 -9.81 4.56
C ILE A 32 0.25 -9.38 5.74
N VAL A 33 -1.08 -9.27 5.54
CA VAL A 33 -1.98 -8.80 6.60
C VAL A 33 -2.05 -9.79 7.76
N ASN A 34 -2.07 -11.10 7.48
CA ASN A 34 -2.04 -12.13 8.52
C ASN A 34 -0.77 -12.06 9.36
N LEU A 35 0.40 -11.95 8.72
CA LEU A 35 1.68 -11.89 9.42
C LEU A 35 1.78 -10.64 10.30
N LEU A 36 1.31 -9.49 9.82
CA LEU A 36 1.29 -8.25 10.60
C LEU A 36 0.30 -8.31 11.78
N SER A 37 -0.89 -8.84 11.57
CA SER A 37 -1.89 -9.08 12.62
C SER A 37 -1.33 -9.97 13.74
N ILE A 38 -0.67 -11.08 13.35
CA ILE A 38 -0.02 -11.96 14.32
C ILE A 38 1.12 -11.21 15.01
N ALA A 39 1.98 -10.52 14.28
CA ALA A 39 3.12 -9.79 14.86
C ALA A 39 2.71 -8.79 15.95
N GLY A 40 1.58 -8.10 15.79
CA GLY A 40 1.05 -7.15 16.79
C GLY A 40 0.81 -7.77 18.17
N ASN A 41 0.48 -9.05 18.22
CA ASN A 41 0.01 -9.76 19.42
C ASN A 41 1.03 -10.74 20.04
N GLN A 42 2.26 -10.79 19.52
CA GLN A 42 3.26 -11.78 19.93
C GLN A 42 4.43 -11.19 20.72
N ASN A 43 5.27 -12.09 21.26
CA ASN A 43 6.53 -11.71 21.91
C ASN A 43 7.51 -11.04 20.93
N ALA A 44 8.56 -10.41 21.49
CA ALA A 44 9.50 -9.59 20.72
C ALA A 44 10.15 -10.32 19.54
N ASP A 45 10.64 -11.56 19.74
CA ASP A 45 11.34 -12.31 18.70
C ASP A 45 10.42 -12.67 17.52
N ILE A 46 9.21 -13.17 17.82
CA ILE A 46 8.22 -13.53 16.79
C ILE A 46 7.74 -12.27 16.07
N LYS A 47 7.51 -11.17 16.81
CA LYS A 47 7.12 -9.88 16.25
C LYS A 47 8.12 -9.41 15.19
N VAL A 48 9.41 -9.45 15.48
CA VAL A 48 10.46 -9.06 14.51
C VAL A 48 10.45 -9.98 13.28
N GLN A 49 10.41 -11.30 13.49
CA GLN A 49 10.45 -12.27 12.39
C GLN A 49 9.27 -12.14 11.44
N PHE A 50 8.04 -12.09 11.96
CA PHE A 50 6.84 -11.98 11.12
C PHE A 50 6.72 -10.63 10.45
N SER A 51 7.12 -9.54 11.12
CA SER A 51 7.12 -8.21 10.50
C SER A 51 8.14 -8.12 9.37
N THR A 52 9.34 -8.68 9.58
CA THR A 52 10.38 -8.74 8.53
C THR A 52 9.88 -9.56 7.34
N TYR A 53 9.25 -10.71 7.59
CA TYR A 53 8.74 -11.55 6.52
C TYR A 53 7.59 -10.88 5.75
N ALA A 54 6.66 -10.23 6.46
CA ALA A 54 5.62 -9.41 5.84
C ALA A 54 6.22 -8.30 4.97
N GLY A 55 7.30 -7.66 5.41
CA GLY A 55 8.07 -6.68 4.63
C GLY A 55 8.59 -7.25 3.31
N MET A 56 9.20 -8.45 3.35
CA MET A 56 9.71 -9.11 2.15
C MET A 56 8.60 -9.46 1.15
N ILE A 57 7.46 -9.97 1.62
CA ILE A 57 6.31 -10.30 0.76
C ILE A 57 5.70 -9.02 0.19
N TYR A 58 5.63 -7.95 0.99
CA TYR A 58 5.16 -6.65 0.53
C TYR A 58 6.08 -6.05 -0.54
N ASP A 59 7.41 -6.17 -0.39
CA ASP A 59 8.38 -5.78 -1.41
C ASP A 59 8.19 -6.55 -2.73
N GLU A 60 7.88 -7.85 -2.65
CA GLU A 60 7.53 -8.66 -3.81
C GLU A 60 6.24 -8.14 -4.49
N LEU A 61 5.20 -7.87 -3.71
CA LEU A 61 3.92 -7.33 -4.20
C LEU A 61 4.11 -5.99 -4.91
N ILE A 62 4.78 -5.01 -4.27
CA ILE A 62 4.97 -3.68 -4.85
C ILE A 62 5.86 -3.71 -6.11
N THR A 63 6.75 -4.69 -6.20
CA THR A 63 7.57 -4.94 -7.41
C THR A 63 6.70 -5.46 -8.56
N LYS A 64 5.79 -6.41 -8.29
CA LYS A 64 4.90 -6.98 -9.31
C LYS A 64 3.87 -5.98 -9.85
N ILE A 65 3.36 -5.07 -9.01
CA ILE A 65 2.50 -3.94 -9.43
C ILE A 65 3.30 -2.77 -10.03
N ASN A 66 4.64 -2.85 -10.02
CA ASN A 66 5.55 -1.85 -10.56
C ASN A 66 5.37 -0.43 -9.96
N LEU A 67 5.15 -0.37 -8.64
CA LEU A 67 4.80 0.86 -7.91
C LEU A 67 5.81 2.01 -8.12
N ARG A 68 7.09 1.66 -8.35
CA ARG A 68 8.19 2.61 -8.56
C ARG A 68 7.90 3.64 -9.66
N LEU A 69 7.22 3.25 -10.73
CA LEU A 69 6.93 4.16 -11.85
C LEU A 69 5.94 5.27 -11.46
N TYR A 70 5.17 5.06 -10.40
CA TYR A 70 4.00 5.89 -10.08
C TYR A 70 4.07 6.53 -8.70
N ALA A 71 5.04 6.15 -7.87
CA ALA A 71 5.18 6.66 -6.50
C ALA A 71 5.21 8.20 -6.42
N GLN A 72 5.75 8.88 -7.43
CA GLN A 72 5.73 10.35 -7.48
C GLN A 72 4.33 10.97 -7.59
N LYS A 73 3.34 10.27 -8.17
CA LYS A 73 1.95 10.72 -8.19
C LYS A 73 1.37 10.68 -6.78
N ALA A 74 1.62 9.60 -6.03
CA ALA A 74 1.16 9.44 -4.65
C ALA A 74 1.82 10.42 -3.67
N LEU A 75 3.11 10.73 -3.83
CA LEU A 75 3.80 11.69 -2.95
C LEU A 75 3.23 13.12 -2.99
N LYS A 76 2.35 13.43 -3.95
CA LYS A 76 1.62 14.72 -4.02
C LYS A 76 0.32 14.73 -3.22
N VAL A 77 -0.09 13.59 -2.68
CA VAL A 77 -1.39 13.42 -2.00
C VAL A 77 -1.27 12.77 -0.63
N ILE A 78 -0.18 12.05 -0.36
CA ILE A 78 0.06 11.42 0.95
C ILE A 78 1.02 12.27 1.80
N GLY A 79 0.77 12.31 3.11
CA GLY A 79 1.69 12.84 4.11
C GLY A 79 2.54 11.76 4.78
N TYR A 80 3.10 12.10 5.95
CA TYR A 80 3.79 11.12 6.80
C TYR A 80 2.76 10.30 7.60
N PRO A 81 2.87 8.95 7.63
CA PRO A 81 1.88 8.08 8.25
C PRO A 81 1.73 8.34 9.76
N LEU A 82 0.49 8.63 10.20
CA LEU A 82 0.16 8.87 11.61
C LEU A 82 0.02 7.56 12.38
N ALA A 83 -0.53 6.52 11.76
CA ALA A 83 -0.55 5.15 12.25
C ALA A 83 0.54 4.29 11.59
N ASP A 84 1.03 3.28 12.30
CA ASP A 84 1.81 2.21 11.67
C ASP A 84 0.92 1.09 11.08
N SER A 85 1.52 0.14 10.37
CA SER A 85 0.75 -0.90 9.67
C SER A 85 -0.02 -1.84 10.60
N VAL A 86 0.46 -2.07 11.82
CA VAL A 86 -0.23 -2.92 12.80
C VAL A 86 -1.38 -2.15 13.45
N GLU A 87 -1.15 -0.90 13.84
CA GLU A 87 -2.20 -0.01 14.36
C GLU A 87 -3.35 0.16 13.35
N LEU A 88 -3.04 0.25 12.05
CA LEU A 88 -4.04 0.27 10.99
C LEU A 88 -4.89 -1.00 10.95
N ILE A 89 -4.25 -2.18 11.02
CA ILE A 89 -4.94 -3.46 11.00
C ILE A 89 -5.82 -3.63 12.25
N ASP A 90 -5.32 -3.22 13.42
CA ASP A 90 -6.09 -3.27 14.67
C ASP A 90 -7.30 -2.32 14.64
N CYS A 91 -7.18 -1.15 14.00
CA CYS A 91 -8.24 -0.16 13.92
C CYS A 91 -9.32 -0.49 12.89
N LEU A 92 -8.92 -0.88 11.67
CA LEU A 92 -9.83 -1.13 10.55
C LEU A 92 -10.28 -2.59 10.45
N GLY A 93 -9.51 -3.51 11.03
CA GLY A 93 -9.70 -4.94 10.88
C GLY A 93 -8.99 -5.50 9.65
N GLU A 94 -8.55 -6.76 9.76
CA GLU A 94 -7.81 -7.45 8.70
C GLU A 94 -8.57 -7.50 7.37
N SER A 95 -9.87 -7.81 7.41
CA SER A 95 -10.69 -7.93 6.19
C SER A 95 -10.74 -6.63 5.41
N ALA A 96 -10.91 -5.49 6.09
CA ALA A 96 -10.99 -4.18 5.46
C ALA A 96 -9.66 -3.80 4.79
N ILE A 97 -8.53 -4.04 5.47
CA ILE A 97 -7.19 -3.79 4.88
C ILE A 97 -6.93 -4.71 3.68
N LYS A 98 -7.29 -6.00 3.78
CA LYS A 98 -7.15 -6.97 2.68
C LYS A 98 -7.94 -6.53 1.46
N GLU A 99 -9.23 -6.24 1.63
CA GLU A 99 -10.11 -5.79 0.54
C GLU A 99 -9.63 -4.48 -0.08
N LEU A 100 -9.19 -3.52 0.74
CA LEU A 100 -8.67 -2.23 0.26
C LEU A 100 -7.42 -2.42 -0.62
N LEU A 101 -6.44 -3.21 -0.16
CA LEU A 101 -5.22 -3.51 -0.92
C LEU A 101 -5.53 -4.32 -2.20
N LEU A 102 -6.51 -5.24 -2.14
CA LEU A 102 -6.91 -6.03 -3.30
C LEU A 102 -7.61 -5.18 -4.36
N SER A 103 -8.55 -4.33 -3.97
CA SER A 103 -9.19 -3.38 -4.90
C SER A 103 -8.17 -2.46 -5.56
N ALA A 104 -7.18 -1.98 -4.78
CA ALA A 104 -6.10 -1.16 -5.32
C ALA A 104 -5.24 -1.94 -6.33
N ALA A 105 -4.86 -3.19 -6.02
CA ALA A 105 -4.11 -4.04 -6.94
C ALA A 105 -4.86 -4.27 -8.25
N LYS A 106 -6.17 -4.58 -8.17
CA LYS A 106 -7.05 -4.79 -9.33
C LYS A 106 -7.12 -3.58 -10.23
N ILE A 107 -7.31 -2.39 -9.66
CA ILE A 107 -7.36 -1.14 -10.43
C ILE A 107 -6.03 -0.89 -11.15
N LEU A 108 -4.89 -1.13 -10.49
CA LEU A 108 -3.56 -0.99 -11.11
C LEU A 108 -3.29 -2.03 -12.21
N SER A 109 -3.99 -3.17 -12.17
CA SER A 109 -3.97 -4.20 -13.22
C SER A 109 -5.00 -3.96 -14.35
N ASN A 110 -5.63 -2.77 -14.41
CA ASN A 110 -6.71 -2.40 -15.34
C ASN A 110 -8.01 -3.22 -15.18
N GLU A 111 -8.24 -3.78 -13.99
CA GLU A 111 -9.49 -4.44 -13.66
C GLU A 111 -10.48 -3.46 -13.02
N ASN A 112 -11.77 -3.75 -13.16
CA ASN A 112 -12.80 -2.92 -12.55
C ASN A 112 -13.00 -3.34 -11.09
N ALA A 113 -12.65 -2.45 -10.17
CA ALA A 113 -12.93 -2.61 -8.74
C ALA A 113 -13.46 -1.30 -8.14
N GLU A 114 -14.08 -1.44 -6.97
CA GLU A 114 -14.58 -0.33 -6.16
C GLU A 114 -13.94 -0.37 -4.78
N PHE A 115 -13.87 0.80 -4.17
CA PHE A 115 -13.44 0.95 -2.78
C PHE A 115 -14.67 1.13 -1.90
N ASP A 116 -14.68 0.47 -0.74
CA ASP A 116 -15.51 0.90 0.38
C ASP A 116 -15.04 2.30 0.80
N GLN A 117 -15.92 3.30 0.65
CA GLN A 117 -15.58 4.70 0.89
C GLN A 117 -15.35 4.98 2.38
N GLU A 118 -16.06 4.29 3.28
CA GLU A 118 -15.88 4.49 4.72
C GLU A 118 -14.50 3.99 5.15
N VAL A 119 -14.11 2.79 4.67
CA VAL A 119 -12.77 2.23 4.93
C VAL A 119 -11.69 3.12 4.34
N LEU A 120 -11.87 3.59 3.10
CA LEU A 120 -10.89 4.42 2.41
C LEU A 120 -10.70 5.78 3.08
N ASP A 121 -11.78 6.42 3.53
CA ASP A 121 -11.72 7.70 4.24
C ASP A 121 -10.95 7.55 5.56
N ILE A 122 -11.30 6.56 6.39
CA ILE A 122 -10.60 6.29 7.66
C ILE A 122 -9.13 5.95 7.40
N TYR A 123 -8.86 5.11 6.40
CA TYR A 123 -7.49 4.74 6.02
C TYR A 123 -6.66 5.97 5.63
N SER A 124 -7.23 6.88 4.83
CA SER A 124 -6.55 8.10 4.39
C SER A 124 -6.26 9.05 5.54
N ASP A 125 -7.19 9.18 6.50
CA ASP A 125 -7.02 9.99 7.71
C ASP A 125 -5.93 9.40 8.63
N CYS A 126 -5.96 8.09 8.88
CA CYS A 126 -4.95 7.39 9.68
C CYS A 126 -3.53 7.50 9.09
N LEU A 127 -3.43 7.68 7.77
CA LEU A 127 -2.14 7.83 7.09
C LEU A 127 -1.78 9.27 6.76
N GLY A 128 -2.57 10.23 7.24
CA GLY A 128 -2.27 11.66 7.10
C GLY A 128 -2.23 12.09 5.65
N TRP A 129 -3.20 11.66 4.83
CA TRP A 129 -3.30 12.13 3.45
C TRP A 129 -3.62 13.64 3.42
N ASP A 130 -2.94 14.36 2.53
CA ASP A 130 -3.12 15.81 2.35
C ASP A 130 -4.37 16.13 1.50
N LYS A 131 -4.89 15.14 0.78
CA LYS A 131 -6.09 15.26 -0.04
C LYS A 131 -7.09 14.16 0.28
N LYS A 132 -8.36 14.51 0.25
CA LYS A 132 -9.44 13.54 0.47
C LYS A 132 -9.54 12.56 -0.70
N PRO A 133 -9.85 11.27 -0.44
CA PRO A 133 -10.03 10.29 -1.51
C PRO A 133 -11.04 10.73 -2.58
N SER A 134 -12.11 11.41 -2.20
CA SER A 134 -13.14 11.93 -3.12
C SER A 134 -12.63 12.94 -4.16
N GLU A 135 -11.44 13.51 -3.96
CA GLU A 135 -10.82 14.49 -4.87
C GLU A 135 -9.87 13.87 -5.88
N LEU A 136 -9.69 12.54 -5.82
CA LEU A 136 -8.68 11.79 -6.55
C LEU A 136 -9.33 10.80 -7.52
N ASP A 137 -8.67 10.55 -8.63
CA ASP A 137 -9.04 9.45 -9.52
C ASP A 137 -8.62 8.09 -8.91
N LYS A 138 -9.29 7.01 -9.35
CA LYS A 138 -9.05 5.66 -8.80
C LYS A 138 -7.61 5.17 -8.96
N GLU A 139 -6.92 5.55 -10.04
CA GLU A 139 -5.51 5.18 -10.24
C GLU A 139 -4.66 5.84 -9.15
N THR A 140 -4.82 7.16 -8.96
CA THR A 140 -4.11 7.92 -7.93
C THR A 140 -4.41 7.38 -6.52
N ILE A 141 -5.66 7.05 -6.21
CA ILE A 141 -6.05 6.42 -4.94
C ILE A 141 -5.32 5.09 -4.75
N SER A 142 -5.31 4.23 -5.76
CA SER A 142 -4.68 2.91 -5.68
C SER A 142 -3.18 2.99 -5.42
N ILE A 143 -2.49 3.90 -6.13
CA ILE A 143 -1.06 4.14 -5.92
C ILE A 143 -0.84 4.69 -4.50
N ALA A 144 -1.67 5.66 -4.09
CA ALA A 144 -1.55 6.29 -2.77
C ALA A 144 -1.72 5.28 -1.64
N ILE A 145 -2.67 4.33 -1.74
CA ILE A 145 -2.85 3.23 -0.78
C ILE A 145 -1.54 2.45 -0.60
N PHE A 146 -0.91 1.98 -1.69
CA PHE A 146 0.34 1.24 -1.55
C PHE A 146 1.47 2.11 -0.99
N VAL A 147 1.66 3.33 -1.48
CA VAL A 147 2.77 4.17 -1.00
C VAL A 147 2.57 4.55 0.47
N SER A 148 1.34 4.84 0.91
CA SER A 148 1.07 5.15 2.32
C SER A 148 1.20 3.90 3.20
N PHE A 149 0.78 2.72 2.74
CA PHE A 149 1.00 1.46 3.45
C PHE A 149 2.51 1.15 3.57
N THR A 150 3.30 1.43 2.53
CA THR A 150 4.77 1.33 2.57
C THR A 150 5.34 2.21 3.69
N GLY A 151 4.84 3.44 3.82
CA GLY A 151 5.21 4.34 4.91
C GLY A 151 4.85 3.75 6.29
N ALA A 152 3.63 3.26 6.44
CA ALA A 152 3.12 2.69 7.70
C ALA A 152 3.89 1.43 8.12
N LEU A 153 4.23 0.57 7.16
CA LEU A 153 5.03 -0.63 7.36
C LEU A 153 6.46 -0.28 7.79
N ASN A 154 7.08 0.69 7.12
CA ASN A 154 8.40 1.17 7.51
C ASN A 154 8.39 1.80 8.92
N LYS A 155 7.32 2.53 9.28
CA LYS A 155 7.15 3.05 10.64
C LYS A 155 7.10 1.93 11.67
N TRP A 156 6.33 0.87 11.40
CA TRP A 156 6.28 -0.32 12.24
C TRP A 156 7.66 -0.99 12.38
N LEU A 157 8.32 -1.31 11.25
CA LEU A 157 9.63 -1.96 11.25
C LEU A 157 10.70 -1.14 12.00
N ASN A 158 10.69 0.18 11.83
CA ASN A 158 11.61 1.07 12.55
C ASN A 158 11.36 1.03 14.07
N SER A 159 10.10 0.93 14.51
CA SER A 159 9.76 0.83 15.93
C SER A 159 10.36 -0.43 16.58
N LEU A 160 10.50 -1.51 15.81
CA LEU A 160 11.09 -2.78 16.26
C LEU A 160 12.61 -2.72 16.36
N GLY A 161 13.27 -1.96 15.47
CA GLY A 161 14.72 -1.76 15.48
C GLY A 161 15.22 -0.84 16.59
N THR A 162 14.31 -0.10 17.23
CA THR A 162 14.59 0.78 18.37
C THR A 162 14.22 0.19 19.73
N ALA A 163 13.74 -1.05 19.77
CA ALA A 163 13.30 -1.76 20.98
C ALA A 163 14.44 -2.53 21.67
#